data_AF-A0A7X7V0I0-F1
#
_entry.id   AF-A0A7X7V0I0-F1
#
_cell.length_a   1.000
_cell.length_b   1.000
_cell.length_c   1.000
_cell.angle_alpha   90.00
_cell.angle_beta   90.00
_cell.angle_gamma   90.00
#
_symmetry.space_group_name_H-M   'P 1'
#
loop_
_entity.id
_entity.type
_entity.pdbx_description
1 polymer ?
#
loop_
_entity_poly.entity_id
_entity_poly.type
_entity_poly.pdbx_seq_one_letter_code
_entity_poly.pdbx_strand_id
1 'polypeptide(L)'
;MKLFAGLLIVLVAILAYSCNEETEIQNGGERELLPLKIGNRWNYETVSATNEISYHYNEVRGDTVLVPIQNPNERWYILGYDEEINSYCINKSDGLWFLSESGIPILYYKNPAVDSDEYITSDSTHIRIVSNNKIITVKGGSFSCIHYDTYNKYYAFDEYWAPGVGLVHLTKYQLNTKKQIVVERTELISYTLK
;
A
#
# COMPACT_ATOMS: atom_id res chain seq x y z
N MET A 1 -46.87 -16.32 -38.76
CA MET A 1 -45.73 -15.36 -38.79
C MET A 1 -45.84 -14.32 -37.66
N LYS A 2 -46.07 -14.75 -36.40
CA LYS A 2 -46.20 -13.86 -35.22
C LYS A 2 -45.46 -14.35 -33.96
N LEU A 3 -44.72 -15.47 -34.04
CA LEU A 3 -43.94 -16.01 -32.91
C LEU A 3 -42.48 -15.55 -32.88
N PHE A 4 -41.96 -14.97 -33.97
CA PHE A 4 -40.53 -14.60 -34.05
C PHE A 4 -40.20 -13.24 -33.37
N ALA A 5 -41.19 -12.37 -33.15
CA ALA A 5 -40.96 -11.06 -32.55
C ALA A 5 -40.79 -11.12 -31.01
N GLY A 6 -41.42 -12.09 -30.34
CA GLY A 6 -41.31 -12.24 -28.88
C GLY A 6 -39.95 -12.78 -28.42
N LEU A 7 -39.36 -13.70 -29.20
CA LEU A 7 -38.06 -14.31 -28.87
C LEU A 7 -36.89 -13.32 -28.99
N LEU A 8 -36.99 -12.35 -29.92
CA LEU A 8 -35.96 -11.35 -30.14
C LEU A 8 -35.89 -10.32 -28.99
N ILE A 9 -37.03 -10.00 -28.36
CA ILE A 9 -37.10 -9.03 -27.25
C ILE A 9 -36.51 -9.62 -25.97
N VAL A 10 -36.66 -10.93 -25.73
CA VAL A 10 -36.05 -11.61 -24.58
C VAL A 10 -34.53 -11.70 -24.74
N LEU A 11 -34.01 -11.87 -25.96
CA LEU A 11 -32.57 -11.96 -26.21
C LEU A 11 -31.84 -10.62 -25.99
N VAL A 12 -32.48 -9.49 -26.31
CA VAL A 12 -31.92 -8.14 -26.07
C VAL A 12 -31.92 -7.78 -24.58
N ALA A 13 -32.89 -8.28 -23.80
CA ALA A 13 -32.96 -8.05 -22.36
C ALA A 13 -31.84 -8.78 -21.58
N ILE A 14 -31.37 -9.93 -22.07
CA ILE A 14 -30.27 -10.69 -21.43
C ILE A 14 -28.90 -10.04 -21.71
N LEU A 15 -28.74 -9.37 -22.86
CA LEU A 15 -27.50 -8.65 -23.19
C LEU A 15 -27.34 -7.34 -22.41
N ALA A 16 -28.42 -6.76 -21.89
CA ALA A 16 -28.37 -5.57 -21.05
C ALA A 16 -28.07 -5.85 -19.56
N TYR A 17 -28.08 -7.12 -19.14
CA TYR A 17 -27.70 -7.54 -17.77
C TYR A 17 -26.20 -7.82 -17.62
N SER A 18 -25.43 -7.75 -18.72
CA SER A 18 -23.97 -7.57 -18.65
C SER A 18 -23.68 -6.11 -18.30
N CYS A 19 -24.21 -5.67 -17.16
CA CYS A 19 -23.73 -4.49 -16.49
C CYS A 19 -22.27 -4.81 -16.15
N ASN A 20 -21.34 -4.21 -16.88
CA ASN A 20 -19.96 -4.12 -16.42
C ASN A 20 -20.06 -3.58 -14.98
N GLU A 21 -19.73 -4.42 -13.99
CA GLU A 21 -19.21 -3.88 -12.74
C GLU A 21 -17.93 -3.15 -13.16
N GLU A 22 -18.04 -1.86 -13.45
CA GLU A 22 -16.87 -0.99 -13.44
C GLU A 22 -16.30 -1.16 -12.05
N THR A 23 -15.12 -1.78 -11.98
CA THR A 23 -14.39 -1.95 -10.73
C THR A 23 -14.13 -0.55 -10.19
N GLU A 24 -14.93 -0.14 -9.21
CA GLU A 24 -14.83 1.18 -8.61
C GLU A 24 -13.43 1.30 -8.00
N ILE A 25 -12.59 2.16 -8.60
CA ILE A 25 -11.22 2.36 -8.13
C ILE A 25 -11.31 3.05 -6.78
N GLN A 26 -10.92 2.34 -5.72
CA GLN A 26 -10.94 2.86 -4.37
C GLN A 26 -9.72 3.76 -4.17
N ASN A 27 -9.92 5.08 -4.29
CA ASN A 27 -8.93 6.06 -3.85
C ASN A 27 -9.55 6.89 -2.73
N GLY A 28 -8.92 6.92 -1.55
CA GLY A 28 -9.29 7.88 -0.52
C GLY A 28 -8.88 9.27 -1.00
N GLY A 29 -9.82 10.21 -1.10
CA GLY A 29 -9.60 11.56 -1.65
C GLY A 29 -8.65 12.47 -0.85
N GLU A 30 -7.76 11.90 -0.02
CA GLU A 30 -6.84 12.62 0.85
C GLU A 30 -5.41 12.60 0.30
N ARG A 31 -4.64 13.66 0.60
CA ARG A 31 -3.22 13.77 0.22
C ARG A 31 -2.31 12.79 0.96
N GLU A 32 -2.83 12.09 1.96
CA GLU A 32 -2.04 11.21 2.81
C GLU A 32 -1.81 9.87 2.13
N LEU A 33 -0.58 9.33 2.17
CA LEU A 33 -0.30 8.04 1.57
C LEU A 33 -0.87 6.90 2.42
N LEU A 34 -0.68 6.99 3.73
CA LEU A 34 -1.20 6.05 4.73
C LEU A 34 -2.07 6.83 5.71
N PRO A 35 -3.39 6.61 5.79
CA PRO A 35 -4.24 7.31 6.75
C PRO A 35 -3.89 6.97 8.20
N LEU A 36 -3.37 7.93 8.97
CA LEU A 36 -2.82 7.68 10.32
C LEU A 36 -3.81 7.94 11.48
N LYS A 37 -5.12 7.89 11.25
CA LYS A 37 -6.07 8.08 12.33
C LYS A 37 -6.08 6.87 13.28
N ILE A 38 -6.08 7.13 14.59
CA ILE A 38 -6.09 6.08 15.61
C ILE A 38 -7.32 5.16 15.44
N GLY A 39 -7.05 3.85 15.40
CA GLY A 39 -8.02 2.80 15.15
C GLY A 39 -8.25 2.49 13.67
N ASN A 40 -7.52 3.11 12.74
CA ASN A 40 -7.41 2.61 11.37
C ASN A 40 -6.69 1.26 11.37
N ARG A 41 -7.16 0.33 10.54
CA ARG A 41 -6.69 -1.06 10.50
C ARG A 41 -6.59 -1.61 9.09
N TRP A 42 -5.63 -2.51 8.87
CA TRP A 42 -5.43 -3.24 7.62
C TRP A 42 -5.15 -4.71 7.92
N ASN A 43 -5.70 -5.61 7.11
CA ASN A 43 -5.44 -7.04 7.18
C ASN A 43 -4.78 -7.49 5.89
N TYR A 44 -3.70 -8.26 6.01
CA TYR A 44 -2.88 -8.70 4.90
C TYR A 44 -2.79 -10.22 4.85
N GLU A 45 -2.67 -10.75 3.64
CA GLU A 45 -2.26 -12.12 3.36
C GLU A 45 -0.82 -12.08 2.87
N THR A 46 0.01 -12.97 3.39
CA THR A 46 1.38 -13.11 2.98
C THR A 46 1.62 -14.53 2.49
N VAL A 47 2.25 -14.66 1.32
CA VAL A 47 2.61 -15.93 0.69
C VAL A 47 4.13 -16.00 0.58
N SER A 48 4.73 -16.98 1.25
CA SER A 48 6.19 -17.20 1.23
C SER A 48 6.64 -17.87 -0.07
N ALA A 49 7.96 -17.93 -0.29
CA ALA A 49 8.57 -18.68 -1.38
C ALA A 49 8.26 -20.19 -1.34
N THR A 50 7.88 -20.75 -0.18
CA THR A 50 7.45 -22.15 -0.03
C THR A 50 5.93 -22.33 -0.22
N ASN A 51 5.20 -21.27 -0.58
CA ASN A 51 3.74 -21.19 -0.65
C ASN A 51 3.05 -21.37 0.71
N GLU A 52 3.74 -21.09 1.81
CA GLU A 52 3.10 -20.98 3.11
C GLU A 52 2.34 -19.66 3.18
N ILE A 53 1.11 -19.73 3.71
CA ILE A 53 0.22 -18.58 3.85
C ILE A 53 0.18 -18.15 5.32
N SER A 54 0.44 -16.88 5.57
CA SER A 54 0.26 -16.22 6.86
C SER A 54 -0.67 -15.02 6.73
N TYR A 55 -1.28 -14.62 7.85
CA TYR A 55 -2.17 -13.47 7.93
C TYR A 55 -1.61 -12.50 8.95
N HIS A 56 -1.58 -11.23 8.59
CA HIS A 56 -1.04 -10.15 9.40
C HIS A 56 -2.07 -9.04 9.55
N TYR A 57 -1.97 -8.30 10.64
CA TYR A 57 -2.82 -7.13 10.83
C TYR A 57 -1.98 -5.93 11.28
N ASN A 58 -2.27 -4.77 10.70
CA ASN A 58 -1.68 -3.51 11.10
C ASN A 58 -2.74 -2.61 11.72
N GLU A 59 -2.37 -1.84 12.74
CA GLU A 59 -3.26 -0.88 13.41
C GLU A 59 -2.53 0.40 13.80
N VAL A 60 -3.17 1.54 13.60
CA VAL A 60 -2.74 2.78 14.26
C VAL A 60 -3.24 2.78 15.70
N ARG A 61 -2.34 2.58 16.66
CA ARG A 61 -2.70 2.34 18.07
C ARG A 61 -2.78 3.60 18.92
N GLY A 62 -2.08 4.64 18.51
CA GLY A 62 -1.93 5.85 19.29
C GLY A 62 -1.04 6.87 18.61
N ASP A 63 -0.72 7.93 19.33
CA ASP A 63 0.26 8.93 18.94
C ASP A 63 1.18 9.29 20.12
N THR A 64 2.29 9.96 19.81
CA THR A 64 3.22 10.47 20.80
C THR A 64 3.98 11.69 20.28
N VAL A 65 4.66 12.40 21.18
CA VAL A 65 5.67 13.40 20.84
C VAL A 65 7.03 12.77 21.10
N LEU A 66 7.84 12.65 20.04
CA LEU A 66 9.15 12.04 20.16
C LEU A 66 10.16 13.03 20.74
N VAL A 67 10.74 12.67 21.88
CA VAL A 67 11.77 13.43 22.59
C VAL A 67 12.96 13.85 21.71
N PRO A 68 13.51 13.02 20.79
CA PRO A 68 14.64 13.47 19.97
C PRO A 68 14.30 14.58 18.97
N ILE A 69 13.02 14.81 18.65
CA ILE A 69 12.59 15.77 17.61
C ILE A 69 12.18 17.12 18.24
N GLN A 70 11.92 17.17 19.57
CA GLN A 70 11.62 18.36 20.39
C GLN A 70 10.62 19.38 19.81
N ASN A 71 9.80 18.98 18.84
CA ASN A 71 8.70 19.80 18.33
C ASN A 71 7.40 19.33 18.99
N PRO A 72 6.87 20.03 20.00
CA PRO A 72 5.66 19.62 20.73
C PRO A 72 4.40 19.61 19.84
N ASN A 73 4.46 20.26 18.67
CA ASN A 73 3.37 20.30 17.71
C ASN A 73 3.45 19.17 16.67
N GLU A 74 4.54 18.39 16.63
CA GLU A 74 4.68 17.27 15.71
C GLU A 74 4.35 15.95 16.42
N ARG A 75 3.16 15.42 16.13
CA ARG A 75 2.68 14.14 16.66
C ARG A 75 3.05 13.01 15.70
N TRP A 76 3.73 12.01 16.23
CA TRP A 76 4.07 10.78 15.51
C TRP A 76 3.10 9.68 15.92
N TYR A 77 2.58 8.96 14.93
CA TYR A 77 1.61 7.89 15.13
C TYR A 77 2.32 6.55 15.33
N ILE A 78 1.74 5.72 16.18
CA ILE A 78 2.23 4.38 16.49
C ILE A 78 1.51 3.39 15.56
N LEU A 79 2.20 2.93 14.53
CA LEU A 79 1.74 1.87 13.65
C LEU A 79 2.22 0.53 14.20
N GLY A 80 1.28 -0.27 14.71
CA GLY A 80 1.54 -1.65 15.13
C GLY A 80 1.46 -2.59 13.94
N TYR A 81 2.43 -3.50 13.84
CA TYR A 81 2.44 -4.67 12.96
C TYR A 81 2.29 -5.90 13.83
N ASP A 82 1.16 -6.56 13.71
CA ASP A 82 0.70 -7.57 14.65
C ASP A 82 0.79 -7.06 16.11
N GLU A 83 0.72 -7.92 17.13
CA GLU A 83 0.78 -7.50 18.55
C GLU A 83 2.18 -7.10 19.05
N GLU A 84 3.21 -7.19 18.22
CA GLU A 84 4.59 -7.28 18.71
C GLU A 84 5.49 -6.10 18.29
N ILE A 85 5.33 -5.59 17.06
CA ILE A 85 6.26 -4.62 16.49
C ILE A 85 5.56 -3.29 16.29
N ASN A 86 6.19 -2.19 16.73
CA ASN A 86 5.68 -0.84 16.50
C ASN A 86 6.68 -0.05 15.66
N SER A 87 6.18 0.69 14.66
CA SER A 87 6.89 1.79 14.03
C SER A 87 6.24 3.12 14.37
N TYR A 88 7.03 4.18 14.34
CA TYR A 88 6.55 5.55 14.47
C TYR A 88 6.55 6.19 13.10
N CYS A 89 5.41 6.74 12.68
CA CYS A 89 5.29 7.38 11.37
C CYS A 89 4.43 8.64 11.39
N ILE A 90 4.56 9.47 10.35
CA ILE A 90 3.81 10.71 10.19
C ILE A 90 3.66 11.05 8.69
N ASN A 91 2.47 11.51 8.28
CA ASN A 91 2.30 12.16 6.98
C ASN A 91 2.76 13.61 7.06
N LYS A 92 3.69 14.00 6.19
CA LYS A 92 4.08 15.39 5.95
C LYS A 92 3.69 15.78 4.54
N SER A 93 3.86 17.07 4.21
CA SER A 93 3.51 17.60 2.88
C SER A 93 4.30 17.00 1.73
N ASP A 94 5.46 16.39 2.02
CA ASP A 94 6.35 15.76 1.06
C ASP A 94 6.30 14.22 1.08
N GLY A 95 5.54 13.62 1.99
CA GLY A 95 5.30 12.18 1.99
C GLY A 95 5.17 11.54 3.38
N LEU A 96 5.33 10.22 3.40
CA LEU A 96 5.25 9.40 4.60
C LEU A 96 6.65 9.21 5.20
N TRP A 97 6.80 9.66 6.44
CA TRP A 97 8.02 9.57 7.22
C TRP A 97 7.92 8.47 8.27
N PHE A 98 9.03 7.76 8.49
CA PHE A 98 9.20 6.80 9.58
C PHE A 98 10.36 7.18 10.48
N LEU A 99 10.29 6.77 11.75
CA LEU A 99 11.43 6.82 12.65
C LEU A 99 12.23 5.53 12.50
N SER A 100 13.50 5.65 12.14
CA SER A 100 14.44 4.52 12.14
C SER A 100 14.71 3.98 13.55
N GLU A 101 15.31 2.80 13.64
CA GLU A 101 15.75 2.20 14.91
C GLU A 101 16.71 3.12 15.70
N SER A 102 17.53 3.90 14.98
CA SER A 102 18.44 4.89 15.56
C SER A 102 17.75 6.18 16.02
N GLY A 103 16.41 6.28 15.90
CA GLY A 103 15.64 7.47 16.28
C GLY A 103 15.74 8.63 15.28
N ILE A 104 16.22 8.37 14.05
CA ILE A 104 16.35 9.38 12.99
C ILE A 104 15.10 9.33 12.10
N PRO A 105 14.40 10.45 11.86
CA PRO A 105 13.33 10.54 10.88
C PRO A 105 13.82 10.30 9.44
N ILE A 106 13.11 9.45 8.71
CA ILE A 106 13.41 9.08 7.32
C ILE A 106 12.15 9.27 6.47
N LEU A 107 12.25 10.03 5.39
CA LEU A 107 11.23 10.06 4.34
C LEU A 107 11.36 8.77 3.53
N TYR A 108 10.46 7.80 3.77
CA TYR A 108 10.45 6.57 2.99
C TYR A 108 9.69 6.73 1.69
N TYR A 109 8.49 7.31 1.71
CA TYR A 109 7.64 7.38 0.52
C TYR A 109 7.26 8.82 0.22
N LYS A 110 7.85 9.39 -0.83
CA LYS A 110 7.46 10.70 -1.34
C LYS A 110 6.00 10.69 -1.82
N ASN A 111 5.20 11.66 -1.37
CA ASN A 111 3.85 11.89 -1.86
C ASN A 111 3.52 13.40 -1.74
N PRO A 112 3.16 14.13 -2.82
CA PRO A 112 2.86 13.66 -4.17
C PRO A 112 4.07 13.04 -4.91
N ALA A 113 3.81 11.94 -5.60
CA ALA A 113 4.81 11.18 -6.34
C ALA A 113 4.93 11.67 -7.80
N VAL A 114 6.17 11.79 -8.27
CA VAL A 114 6.50 12.13 -9.67
C VAL A 114 7.14 10.91 -10.31
N ASP A 115 6.67 10.53 -11.50
CA ASP A 115 7.22 9.37 -12.21
C ASP A 115 8.72 9.55 -12.48
N SER A 116 9.48 8.47 -12.31
CA SER A 116 10.94 8.40 -12.47
C SER A 116 11.76 9.20 -11.44
N ASP A 117 11.15 9.77 -10.39
CA ASP A 117 11.90 10.32 -9.27
C ASP A 117 12.69 9.22 -8.56
N GLU A 118 13.95 9.53 -8.23
CA GLU A 118 14.84 8.64 -7.48
C GLU A 118 15.47 9.40 -6.31
N TYR A 119 15.64 8.72 -5.18
CA TYR A 119 16.33 9.26 -4.01
C TYR A 119 16.92 8.16 -3.15
N ILE A 120 17.85 8.56 -2.28
CA ILE A 120 18.49 7.68 -1.31
C ILE A 120 18.14 8.22 0.07
N THR A 121 17.61 7.36 0.92
CA THR A 121 17.29 7.67 2.32
C THR A 121 18.55 7.69 3.18
N SER A 122 18.45 8.23 4.40
CA SER A 122 19.60 8.29 5.32
C SER A 122 20.13 6.92 5.77
N ASP A 123 19.31 5.87 5.73
CA ASP A 123 19.69 4.47 5.96
C ASP A 123 20.23 3.77 4.69
N SER A 124 20.53 4.53 3.63
CA SER A 124 21.06 4.03 2.35
C SER A 124 20.10 3.10 1.59
N THR A 125 18.79 3.26 1.79
CA THR A 125 17.77 2.63 0.96
C THR A 125 17.56 3.49 -0.29
N HIS A 126 17.72 2.89 -1.45
CA HIS A 126 17.42 3.51 -2.74
C HIS A 126 15.94 3.33 -3.04
N ILE A 127 15.27 4.40 -3.46
CA ILE A 127 13.84 4.38 -3.78
C ILE A 127 13.63 5.08 -5.11
N ARG A 128 12.92 4.39 -6.01
CA ARG A 128 12.50 4.90 -7.32
C ARG A 128 10.99 4.86 -7.43
N ILE A 129 10.40 5.93 -7.91
CA ILE A 129 8.98 6.00 -8.26
C ILE A 129 8.83 5.53 -9.71
N VAL A 130 8.29 4.34 -9.91
CA VAL A 130 8.15 3.72 -11.24
C VAL A 130 6.91 4.23 -11.97
N SER A 131 5.81 4.41 -11.23
CA SER A 131 4.53 4.90 -11.74
C SER A 131 3.69 5.45 -10.59
N ASN A 132 2.92 6.52 -10.82
CA ASN A 132 2.05 7.12 -9.81
C ASN A 132 0.55 6.76 -9.96
N ASN A 133 0.18 5.91 -10.92
CA ASN A 133 -1.22 5.61 -11.25
C ASN A 133 -1.47 4.15 -11.67
N LYS A 134 -0.64 3.22 -11.19
CA LYS A 134 -0.72 1.80 -11.53
C LYS A 134 -1.95 1.16 -10.87
N ILE A 135 -2.86 0.60 -11.66
CA ILE A 135 -4.00 -0.15 -11.11
C ILE A 135 -3.54 -1.52 -10.62
N ILE A 136 -3.80 -1.81 -9.34
CA ILE A 136 -3.53 -3.10 -8.68
C ILE A 136 -4.84 -3.66 -8.14
N THR A 137 -5.08 -4.96 -8.37
CA THR A 137 -6.27 -5.66 -7.89
C THR A 137 -5.86 -6.79 -6.97
N VAL A 138 -6.39 -6.77 -5.75
CA VAL A 138 -6.17 -7.74 -4.66
C VAL A 138 -7.51 -8.11 -4.04
N LYS A 139 -7.52 -9.00 -3.04
CA LYS A 139 -8.75 -9.40 -2.32
C LYS A 139 -9.50 -8.20 -1.72
N GLY A 140 -8.78 -7.17 -1.28
CA GLY A 140 -9.36 -5.93 -0.76
C GLY A 140 -9.99 -4.99 -1.78
N GLY A 141 -9.84 -5.24 -3.09
CA GLY A 141 -10.39 -4.41 -4.16
C GLY A 141 -9.37 -4.02 -5.22
N SER A 142 -9.74 -3.04 -6.06
CA SER A 142 -8.88 -2.44 -7.08
C SER A 142 -8.54 -1.00 -6.69
N PHE A 143 -7.25 -0.66 -6.78
CA PHE A 143 -6.71 0.60 -6.29
C PHE A 143 -5.80 1.24 -7.34
N SER A 144 -5.77 2.57 -7.41
CA SER A 144 -4.74 3.28 -8.17
C SER A 144 -3.54 3.54 -7.24
N CYS A 145 -2.46 2.83 -7.51
CA CYS A 145 -1.28 2.81 -6.66
C CYS A 145 -0.13 3.61 -7.26
N ILE A 146 0.69 4.15 -6.36
CA ILE A 146 2.06 4.53 -6.64
C ILE A 146 2.93 3.27 -6.49
N HIS A 147 3.70 2.94 -7.52
CA HIS A 147 4.67 1.86 -7.53
C HIS A 147 6.04 2.40 -7.16
N TYR A 148 6.53 2.00 -5.99
CA TYR A 148 7.90 2.23 -5.54
C TYR A 148 8.72 0.95 -5.76
N ASP A 149 9.87 1.11 -6.39
CA ASP A 149 10.94 0.10 -6.42
C ASP A 149 11.97 0.54 -5.37
N THR A 150 12.10 -0.25 -4.31
CA THR A 150 13.00 0.05 -3.19
C THR A 150 14.07 -1.02 -3.08
N TYR A 151 15.31 -0.64 -2.82
CA TYR A 151 16.37 -1.62 -2.61
C TYR A 151 17.49 -1.09 -1.72
N ASN A 152 18.14 -2.02 -1.01
CA ASN A 152 19.36 -1.77 -0.27
C ASN A 152 20.35 -2.92 -0.52
N LYS A 153 21.39 -3.03 0.30
CA LYS A 153 22.41 -4.08 0.15
C LYS A 153 21.86 -5.51 0.27
N TYR A 154 20.75 -5.70 0.98
CA TYR A 154 20.25 -7.02 1.38
C TYR A 154 18.96 -7.42 0.65
N TYR A 155 18.08 -6.45 0.42
CA TYR A 155 16.74 -6.69 -0.09
C TYR A 155 16.38 -5.71 -1.19
N ALA A 156 15.43 -6.13 -2.04
CA ALA A 156 14.69 -5.25 -2.92
C ALA A 156 13.19 -5.50 -2.73
N PHE A 157 12.36 -4.51 -3.01
CA PHE A 157 10.91 -4.59 -2.89
C PHE A 157 10.23 -3.91 -4.07
N ASP A 158 9.19 -4.55 -4.58
CA ASP A 158 8.18 -3.91 -5.41
C ASP A 158 6.97 -3.59 -4.52
N GLU A 159 6.73 -2.30 -4.29
CA GLU A 159 5.72 -1.84 -3.35
C GLU A 159 4.67 -0.97 -4.05
N TYR A 160 3.40 -1.27 -3.82
CA TYR A 160 2.27 -0.56 -4.41
C TYR A 160 1.44 0.05 -3.30
N TRP A 161 1.48 1.37 -3.20
CA TRP A 161 0.80 2.14 -2.17
C TRP A 161 -0.31 2.97 -2.79
N ALA A 162 -1.54 2.82 -2.31
CA ALA A 162 -2.67 3.62 -2.75
C ALA A 162 -2.88 4.81 -1.82
N PRO A 163 -2.82 6.06 -2.32
CA PRO A 163 -3.14 7.24 -1.52
C PRO A 163 -4.51 7.14 -0.86
N GLY A 164 -4.58 7.54 0.41
CA GLY A 164 -5.78 7.43 1.23
C GLY A 164 -6.12 6.01 1.68
N VAL A 165 -5.29 5.00 1.37
CA VAL A 165 -5.47 3.62 1.81
C VAL A 165 -4.21 3.09 2.49
N GLY A 166 -3.03 3.21 1.88
CA GLY A 166 -1.78 2.63 2.38
C GLY A 166 -1.24 1.53 1.46
N LEU A 167 -0.51 0.57 2.02
CA LEU A 167 0.08 -0.54 1.26
C LEU A 167 -1.03 -1.45 0.71
N VAL A 168 -0.98 -1.75 -0.59
CA VAL A 168 -1.92 -2.64 -1.27
C VAL A 168 -1.26 -3.96 -1.65
N HIS A 169 -0.02 -3.90 -2.13
CA HIS A 169 0.76 -5.06 -2.53
C HIS A 169 2.24 -4.80 -2.27
N LEU A 170 2.95 -5.81 -1.79
CA LEU A 170 4.40 -5.83 -1.68
C LEU A 170 4.96 -7.16 -2.18
N THR A 171 6.00 -7.13 -3.01
CA THR A 171 6.85 -8.29 -3.28
C THR A 171 8.23 -8.05 -2.70
N LYS A 172 8.72 -8.93 -1.84
CA LYS A 172 10.07 -8.89 -1.30
C LYS A 172 11.00 -9.82 -2.06
N TYR A 173 12.15 -9.30 -2.43
CA TYR A 173 13.23 -10.05 -3.06
C TYR A 173 14.48 -10.07 -2.17
N GLN A 174 15.13 -11.22 -2.09
CA GLN A 174 16.47 -11.32 -1.55
C GLN A 174 17.48 -11.11 -2.67
N LEU A 175 18.43 -10.21 -2.44
CA LEU A 175 19.53 -9.97 -3.38
C LEU A 175 20.66 -10.97 -3.11
N ASN A 176 20.87 -11.90 -4.05
CA ASN A 176 22.10 -12.69 -4.10
C ASN A 176 22.99 -12.18 -5.25
N THR A 177 24.27 -12.58 -5.25
CA THR A 177 25.30 -12.08 -6.19
C THR A 177 25.01 -12.33 -7.67
N LYS A 178 23.94 -13.07 -8.03
CA LYS A 178 23.61 -13.45 -9.42
C LYS A 178 22.13 -13.31 -9.80
N LYS A 179 21.17 -13.26 -8.86
CA LYS A 179 19.72 -13.23 -9.12
C LYS A 179 18.93 -12.60 -7.97
N GLN A 180 17.81 -11.95 -8.31
CA GLN A 180 16.72 -11.66 -7.37
C GLN A 180 15.89 -12.93 -7.15
N ILE A 181 15.64 -13.29 -5.90
CA ILE A 181 14.77 -14.42 -5.54
C ILE A 181 13.58 -13.84 -4.78
N VAL A 182 12.37 -14.11 -5.25
CA VAL A 182 11.15 -13.77 -4.51
C VAL A 182 11.16 -14.55 -3.20
N VAL A 183 11.11 -13.83 -2.09
CA VAL A 183 11.04 -14.39 -0.74
C VAL A 183 9.59 -14.47 -0.29
N GLU A 184 8.82 -13.43 -0.61
CA GLU A 184 7.51 -13.21 -0.02
C GLU A 184 6.68 -12.25 -0.87
N ARG A 185 5.37 -12.45 -0.86
CA ARG A 185 4.37 -11.53 -1.44
C ARG A 185 3.31 -11.24 -0.39
N THR A 186 2.99 -9.97 -0.17
CA THR A 186 2.00 -9.51 0.80
C THR A 186 0.92 -8.70 0.09
N GLU A 187 -0.35 -9.01 0.31
CA GLU A 187 -1.50 -8.36 -0.34
C GLU A 187 -2.56 -7.93 0.67
N LEU A 188 -3.18 -6.78 0.42
CA LEU A 188 -4.28 -6.27 1.21
C LEU A 188 -5.55 -7.13 1.01
N ILE A 189 -6.10 -7.64 2.11
CA ILE A 189 -7.36 -8.39 2.13
C ILE A 189 -8.53 -7.47 2.44
N SER A 190 -8.38 -6.61 3.45
CA SER A 190 -9.42 -5.71 3.92
C SER A 190 -8.82 -4.60 4.78
N TYR A 191 -9.56 -3.53 4.97
CA TYR A 191 -9.15 -2.41 5.80
C TYR A 191 -10.36 -1.71 6.43
N THR A 192 -10.12 -0.90 7.46
CA THR A 192 -11.13 -0.07 8.12
C THR A 192 -10.51 1.27 8.42
N LEU A 193 -11.01 2.34 7.79
CA LEU A 193 -10.59 3.73 8.03
C LEU A 193 -11.71 4.46 8.77
N LYS A 194 -11.34 5.30 9.74
CA LYS A 194 -12.27 6.04 10.60
C LYS A 194 -12.44 7.49 10.22
#